data_AF-X1CAR8-F1
#
_entry.id   AF-X1CAR8-F1
#
_cell.length_a   1.000
_cell.length_b   1.000
_cell.length_c   1.000
_cell.angle_alpha   90.00
_cell.angle_beta   90.00
_cell.angle_gamma   90.00
#
_symmetry.space_group_name_H-M   'P 1'
#
loop_
_entity.id
_entity.type
_entity.pdbx_description
1 polymer ?
#
loop_
_entity_poly.entity_id
_entity_poly.type
_entity_poly.pdbx_seq_one_letter_code
_entity_poly.pdbx_strand_id
1 'polypeptide(L)'
;TPQDIINQAEAMKTHYTLDDLHIIKNKTLLIAASHDRQTPVSVMAEMSDRIPNSELKVIQEAGHFMTLSRASEINNLILNFLEA
;
A
#
# COMPACT_ATOMS: atom_id res chain seq x y z
N THR A 1 6.11 4.74 24.76
CA THR A 1 5.54 4.20 26.01
C THR A 1 4.45 3.19 25.66
N PRO A 2 3.99 2.31 26.58
CA PRO A 2 2.84 1.44 26.30
C PRO A 2 1.59 2.21 25.86
N GLN A 3 1.38 3.42 26.39
CA GLN A 3 0.27 4.27 25.99
C GLN A 3 0.35 4.70 24.52
N ASP A 4 1.55 4.96 24.00
CA ASP A 4 1.72 5.36 22.59
C ASP A 4 1.31 4.23 21.63
N ILE A 5 1.60 2.97 21.99
CA ILE A 5 1.19 1.79 21.20
C ILE A 5 -0.34 1.68 21.18
N ILE A 6 -1.00 1.89 22.33
CA ILE A 6 -2.47 1.86 22.44
C ILE A 6 -3.07 2.97 21.57
N ASN A 7 -2.54 4.19 21.66
CA ASN A 7 -3.02 5.32 20.88
C ASN A 7 -2.90 5.06 19.37
N GLN A 8 -1.79 4.46 18.93
CA GLN A 8 -1.60 4.08 17.52
C GLN A 8 -2.60 3.02 17.07
N ALA A 9 -2.84 1.99 17.89
CA ALA A 9 -3.79 0.93 17.58
C ALA A 9 -5.22 1.45 17.43
N GLU A 10 -5.68 2.33 18.33
CA GLU A 10 -7.01 2.95 18.25
C GLU A 10 -7.16 3.87 17.03
N ALA A 11 -6.11 4.63 16.69
CA ALA A 11 -6.10 5.45 15.47
C ALA A 11 -6.23 4.59 14.20
N MET A 12 -5.48 3.48 14.10
CA MET A 12 -5.57 2.57 12.95
C MET A 12 -6.93 1.87 12.86
N LYS A 13 -7.48 1.45 14.00
CA LYS A 13 -8.77 0.73 14.05
C LYS A 13 -9.94 1.57 13.55
N THR A 14 -9.88 2.89 13.74
CA THR A 14 -10.95 3.81 13.37
C THR A 14 -10.75 4.44 11.99
N HIS A 15 -9.60 4.22 11.35
CA HIS A 15 -9.28 4.80 10.05
C HIS A 15 -9.88 3.98 8.90
N TYR A 16 -11.10 4.35 8.50
CA TYR A 16 -11.78 3.76 7.33
C TYR A 16 -12.03 4.85 6.28
N THR A 17 -11.29 4.78 5.17
CA THR A 17 -11.28 5.81 4.10
C THR A 17 -11.51 5.21 2.70
N LEU A 18 -11.94 3.94 2.64
CA LEU A 18 -12.08 3.19 1.40
C LEU A 18 -13.09 3.84 0.43
N ASP A 19 -14.17 4.40 0.97
CA ASP A 19 -15.20 5.07 0.18
C ASP A 19 -14.76 6.44 -0.33
N ASP A 20 -13.74 7.04 0.31
CA ASP A 20 -13.19 8.34 -0.10
C ASP A 20 -12.11 8.21 -1.17
N LEU A 21 -11.61 7.01 -1.49
CA LEU A 21 -10.50 6.84 -2.44
C LEU A 21 -10.77 7.41 -3.83
N HIS A 22 -12.04 7.51 -4.24
CA HIS A 22 -12.45 8.13 -5.49
C HIS A 22 -12.07 9.63 -5.59
N ILE A 23 -11.81 10.31 -4.46
CA ILE A 23 -11.38 11.71 -4.44
C ILE A 23 -9.92 11.89 -4.85
N ILE A 24 -9.09 10.85 -4.80
CA ILE A 24 -7.68 10.90 -5.19
C ILE A 24 -7.61 11.03 -6.71
N LYS A 25 -7.17 12.20 -7.21
CA LYS A 25 -7.09 12.48 -8.66
C LYS A 25 -5.68 12.32 -9.23
N ASN A 26 -4.65 12.40 -8.39
CA ASN A 26 -3.27 12.23 -8.81
C ASN A 26 -3.00 10.79 -9.25
N LYS A 27 -2.10 10.63 -10.22
CA LYS A 27 -1.52 9.33 -10.59
C LYS A 27 -0.99 8.66 -9.32
N THR A 28 -1.36 7.41 -9.08
CA THR A 28 -1.07 6.70 -7.83
C THR A 28 -0.49 5.32 -8.13
N LEU A 29 0.68 5.02 -7.58
CA LEU A 29 1.25 3.68 -7.60
C LEU A 29 0.90 2.95 -6.30
N LEU A 30 0.24 1.82 -6.43
CA LEU A 30 -0.01 0.85 -5.36
C LEU A 30 0.98 -0.30 -5.53
N ILE A 31 1.72 -0.63 -4.47
CA ILE A 31 2.64 -1.78 -4.45
C ILE A 31 2.18 -2.73 -3.35
N ALA A 32 1.89 -3.98 -3.69
CA ALA A 32 1.47 -5.02 -2.78
C ALA A 32 2.44 -6.20 -2.79
N ALA A 33 2.47 -6.99 -1.72
CA ALA A 33 3.29 -8.20 -1.62
C ALA A 33 2.41 -9.46 -1.60
N SER A 34 2.73 -10.44 -2.43
CA SER A 34 1.96 -11.70 -2.59
C SER A 34 1.72 -12.48 -1.28
N HIS A 35 2.62 -12.38 -0.31
CA HIS A 35 2.54 -13.09 0.98
C HIS A 35 2.38 -12.13 2.17
N ASP A 36 1.97 -10.88 1.93
CA ASP A 36 1.65 -9.95 3.01
C ASP A 36 0.34 -10.35 3.70
N ARG A 37 0.45 -10.72 4.98
CA ARG A 37 -0.71 -11.09 5.82
C ARG A 37 -1.26 -9.91 6.62
N GLN A 38 -0.52 -8.82 6.74
CA GLN A 38 -0.93 -7.62 7.47
C GLN A 38 -1.76 -6.71 6.56
N THR A 39 -1.30 -6.51 5.33
CA THR A 39 -1.99 -5.75 4.28
C THR A 39 -2.10 -6.59 3.01
N PRO A 40 -3.10 -7.51 2.92
CA PRO A 40 -3.17 -8.49 1.84
C PRO A 40 -3.46 -7.85 0.48
N VAL A 41 -3.04 -8.54 -0.58
CA VAL A 41 -3.21 -8.10 -1.98
C VAL A 41 -4.66 -7.74 -2.32
N SER A 42 -5.64 -8.45 -1.75
CA SER A 42 -7.07 -8.18 -2.00
C SER A 42 -7.49 -6.76 -1.58
N VAL A 43 -6.92 -6.23 -0.49
CA VAL A 43 -7.21 -4.86 -0.04
C VAL A 43 -6.61 -3.85 -1.02
N MET A 44 -5.37 -4.08 -1.46
CA MET A 44 -4.73 -3.21 -2.45
C MET A 44 -5.41 -3.25 -3.82
N ALA A 45 -5.95 -4.41 -4.22
CA ALA A 45 -6.78 -4.54 -5.41
C ALA A 45 -8.07 -3.72 -5.30
N GLU A 46 -8.77 -3.79 -4.17
CA GLU A 46 -9.96 -2.98 -3.94
C GLU A 46 -9.65 -1.48 -3.92
N MET A 47 -8.51 -1.07 -3.37
CA MET A 47 -8.04 0.31 -3.44
C MET A 47 -7.79 0.74 -4.90
N SER A 48 -7.18 -0.12 -5.71
CA SER A 48 -6.91 0.17 -7.12
C SER A 48 -8.20 0.38 -7.91
N ASP A 49 -9.22 -0.45 -7.67
CA ASP A 49 -10.52 -0.33 -8.34
C ASP A 49 -11.24 0.99 -8.01
N ARG A 50 -10.94 1.58 -6.85
CA ARG A 50 -11.59 2.82 -6.35
C ARG A 50 -10.80 4.09 -6.62
N ILE A 51 -9.49 4.01 -6.83
CA ILE A 51 -8.64 5.15 -7.19
C ILE A 51 -8.60 5.28 -8.73
N PRO A 52 -9.20 6.33 -9.33
CA PRO A 52 -9.41 6.42 -10.77
C PRO A 52 -8.13 6.34 -11.63
N ASN A 53 -7.01 6.86 -11.11
CA ASN A 53 -5.73 6.93 -11.83
C ASN A 53 -4.65 6.11 -11.13
N SER A 54 -4.98 4.87 -10.74
CA SER A 54 -4.06 3.98 -10.06
C SER A 54 -3.41 2.94 -10.97
N GLU A 55 -2.21 2.52 -10.58
CA GLU A 55 -1.55 1.33 -11.08
C GLU A 55 -1.21 0.42 -9.90
N LEU A 56 -1.55 -0.87 -9.98
CA LEU A 56 -1.21 -1.86 -8.96
C LEU A 56 -0.07 -2.77 -9.44
N LYS A 57 0.98 -2.89 -8.62
CA LYS A 57 2.07 -3.86 -8.79
C LYS A 57 2.07 -4.84 -7.63
N VAL A 58 2.07 -6.14 -7.95
CA VAL A 58 2.14 -7.21 -6.94
C VAL A 58 3.51 -7.89 -7.01
N ILE A 59 4.30 -7.71 -5.95
CA ILE A 59 5.63 -8.29 -5.79
C ILE A 59 5.49 -9.74 -5.37
N GLN A 60 6.00 -10.63 -6.21
CA GLN A 60 5.95 -12.06 -5.98
C GLN A 60 6.97 -12.48 -4.91
N GLU A 61 6.63 -13.54 -4.18
CA GLU A 61 7.49 -14.12 -3.13
C GLU A 61 8.01 -13.08 -2.12
N ALA A 62 7.13 -12.18 -1.69
CA ALA A 62 7.44 -11.09 -0.77
C ALA A 62 6.33 -10.91 0.27
N GLY A 63 6.72 -10.53 1.50
CA GLY A 63 5.80 -10.24 2.60
C GLY A 63 5.73 -8.75 2.93
N HIS A 64 5.20 -8.41 4.11
CA HIS A 64 4.95 -7.01 4.51
C HIS A 64 6.17 -6.09 4.38
N PHE A 65 7.35 -6.59 4.77
CA PHE A 65 8.60 -5.84 4.67
C PHE A 65 9.27 -6.01 3.29
N MET A 66 8.49 -6.04 2.20
CA MET A 66 9.00 -6.18 0.83
C MET A 66 9.98 -5.07 0.44
N THR A 67 9.85 -3.89 1.03
CA THR A 67 10.79 -2.78 0.84
C THR A 67 12.21 -3.12 1.30
N LEU A 68 12.35 -4.04 2.27
CA LEU A 68 13.64 -4.56 2.72
C LEU A 68 14.05 -5.81 1.93
N SER A 69 13.14 -6.77 1.76
CA SER A 69 13.48 -8.07 1.15
C SER A 69 13.61 -8.03 -0.37
N ARG A 70 12.99 -7.05 -1.04
CA ARG A 70 12.99 -6.84 -2.51
C ARG A 70 13.40 -5.41 -2.87
N ALA A 71 14.33 -4.83 -2.10
CA ALA A 71 14.70 -3.42 -2.16
C ALA A 71 14.99 -2.91 -3.58
N SER A 72 15.82 -3.60 -4.36
CA SER A 72 16.17 -3.17 -5.73
C SER A 72 14.96 -3.11 -6.67
N GLU A 73 14.07 -4.09 -6.60
CA GLU A 73 12.84 -4.14 -7.41
C GLU A 73 11.89 -3.01 -7.04
N ILE A 74 11.66 -2.81 -5.74
CA ILE A 74 10.82 -1.74 -5.21
C ILE A 74 11.39 -0.36 -5.57
N ASN A 75 12.68 -0.14 -5.38
CA ASN A 75 13.32 1.14 -5.67
C ASN A 75 13.19 1.50 -7.15
N ASN A 76 13.40 0.53 -8.05
CA ASN A 76 13.21 0.76 -9.48
C ASN A 76 11.76 1.08 -9.83
N LEU A 77 10.78 0.40 -9.22
CA LEU A 77 9.36 0.70 -9.44
C LEU A 77 9.02 2.13 -9.01
N ILE A 78 9.51 2.55 -7.84
CA ILE A 78 9.26 3.90 -7.31
C ILE A 78 9.92 4.96 -8.20
N LEU A 79 11.19 4.78 -8.58
CA LEU A 79 11.91 5.73 -9.44
C LEU A 79 11.25 5.87 -10.81
N ASN A 80 10.92 4.76 -11.46
CA ASN A 80 10.24 4.77 -12.75
C ASN A 80 8.87 5.46 -12.69
N PHE A 81 8.15 5.32 -11.59
CA PHE A 81 6.87 6.00 -11.40
C PHE A 81 7.02 7.51 -11.23
N LEU A 82 8.06 7.96 -10.52
CA LEU A 82 8.33 9.38 -10.27
C LEU A 82 8.90 10.13 -11.48
N GLU A 83 9.58 9.42 -12.38
CA GLU A 83 10.16 9.98 -13.61
C GLU A 83 9.16 10.08 -14.77
N ALA A 84 7.96 9.48 -14.64
CA ALA A 84 6.96 9.34 -15.70
C ALA A 84 5.72 10.24 -15.54
#